data_AF-A0A7C5UGJ3-F1
#
_entry.id   AF-A0A7C5UGJ3-F1
#
_cell.length_a   1.000
_cell.length_b   1.000
_cell.length_c   1.000
_cell.angle_alpha   90.00
_cell.angle_beta   90.00
_cell.angle_gamma   90.00
#
_symmetry.space_group_name_H-M   'P 1'
#
loop_
_entity.id
_entity.type
_entity.pdbx_description
1 polymer ?
#
loop_
_entity_poly.entity_id
_entity_poly.type
_entity_poly.pdbx_seq_one_letter_code
_entity_poly.pdbx_strand_id
1 'polypeptide(L)'
;MRVVATTGAKPKRERWYTEQDLLNMPDDGRKYELVDGTIQVVPTGARHGTIGFRLANKVSPFITDRYEGFDSSTGFRMVGGNIRSPDLSL
;
A
#
# COMPACT_ATOMS: atom_id res chain seq x y z
N MET A 1 15.34 -6.01 47.70
CA MET A 1 14.60 -6.57 46.56
C MET A 1 13.57 -5.52 46.14
N ARG A 2 13.77 -4.79 45.03
CA ARG A 2 12.84 -3.74 44.55
C ARG A 2 12.02 -4.32 43.40
N VAL A 3 10.71 -4.44 43.59
CA VAL A 3 9.78 -4.78 42.52
C VAL A 3 9.49 -3.49 41.76
N VAL A 4 9.97 -3.40 40.51
CA VAL A 4 9.61 -2.32 39.58
C VAL A 4 8.30 -2.74 38.91
N ALA A 5 7.23 -2.02 39.22
CA ALA A 5 5.94 -2.21 38.56
C ALA A 5 6.04 -1.78 37.09
N THR A 6 5.81 -2.72 36.18
CA THR A 6 5.73 -2.43 34.75
C THR A 6 4.31 -1.92 34.44
N THR A 7 4.18 -0.67 34.03
CA THR A 7 2.92 -0.11 33.55
C THR A 7 2.53 -0.81 32.24
N GLY A 8 1.55 -1.70 32.30
CA GLY A 8 0.99 -2.34 31.11
C GLY A 8 0.26 -1.30 30.25
N ALA A 9 0.84 -0.94 29.10
CA ALA A 9 0.15 -0.18 28.08
C ALA A 9 -1.09 -0.98 27.64
N LYS A 10 -2.27 -0.36 27.70
CA LYS A 10 -3.52 -0.99 27.22
C LYS A 10 -3.35 -1.31 25.74
N PRO A 11 -3.72 -2.53 25.27
CA PRO A 11 -3.64 -2.85 23.85
C PRO A 11 -4.49 -1.85 23.07
N LYS A 12 -3.86 -1.13 22.14
CA LYS A 12 -4.57 -0.27 21.19
C LYS A 12 -5.47 -1.20 20.40
N ARG A 13 -6.80 -1.09 20.57
CA ARG A 13 -7.75 -1.80 19.70
C ARG A 13 -7.34 -1.47 18.26
N GLU A 14 -6.97 -2.49 17.49
CA GLU A 14 -6.76 -2.33 16.05
C GLU A 14 -8.08 -1.85 15.47
N ARG A 15 -8.14 -0.55 15.17
CA ARG A 15 -9.26 0.02 14.46
C ARG A 15 -9.20 -0.58 13.05
N TRP A 16 -10.21 -1.34 12.68
CA TRP A 16 -10.39 -1.75 11.29
C TRP A 16 -10.77 -0.53 10.47
N TYR A 17 -9.87 -0.14 9.57
CA TYR A 17 -10.06 0.92 8.60
C TYR A 17 -10.88 0.41 7.42
N THR A 18 -11.67 1.30 6.85
CA THR A 18 -12.47 1.08 5.66
C THR A 18 -11.80 1.69 4.43
N GLU A 19 -12.34 1.39 3.25
CA GLU A 19 -11.97 2.09 2.02
C GLU A 19 -12.18 3.60 2.13
N GLN A 20 -13.27 4.04 2.77
CA GLN A 20 -13.53 5.46 2.95
C GLN A 20 -12.47 6.11 3.86
N ASP A 21 -11.99 5.41 4.88
CA ASP A 21 -10.88 5.90 5.70
C ASP A 21 -9.58 6.01 4.88
N LEU A 22 -9.31 5.07 3.97
CA LEU A 22 -8.17 5.13 3.05
C LEU A 22 -8.28 6.36 2.12
N LEU A 23 -9.46 6.60 1.54
CA LEU A 23 -9.70 7.76 0.66
C LEU A 23 -9.58 9.10 1.39
N ASN A 24 -9.76 9.10 2.71
CA ASN A 24 -9.62 10.28 3.56
C ASN A 24 -8.20 10.45 4.13
N MET A 25 -7.24 9.61 3.74
CA MET A 25 -5.84 9.81 4.12
C MET A 25 -5.31 11.14 3.59
N PRO A 26 -4.37 11.78 4.32
CA PRO A 26 -3.86 13.07 3.93
C PRO A 26 -3.09 12.98 2.60
N ASP A 27 -3.20 14.03 1.80
CA ASP A 27 -2.34 14.24 0.64
C ASP A 27 -0.98 14.83 1.08
N ASP A 28 -0.19 14.01 1.78
CA ASP A 28 1.12 14.39 2.35
C ASP A 28 2.31 13.86 1.53
N GLY A 29 2.03 13.40 0.30
CA GLY A 29 3.01 12.79 -0.60
C GLY A 29 3.38 11.35 -0.23
N ARG A 30 2.75 10.74 0.79
CA ARG A 30 2.90 9.31 1.08
C ARG A 30 1.87 8.50 0.30
N LYS A 31 2.27 7.27 0.00
CA LYS A 31 1.38 6.26 -0.57
C LYS A 31 0.79 5.40 0.55
N TYR A 32 -0.52 5.18 0.49
CA TYR A 32 -1.28 4.40 1.46
C TYR A 32 -1.95 3.19 0.81
N GLU A 33 -2.02 2.08 1.55
CA GLU A 33 -2.76 0.88 1.19
C GLU A 33 -3.66 0.43 2.34
N LEU A 34 -4.76 -0.26 2.03
CA LEU A 34 -5.60 -0.96 3.01
C LEU A 34 -5.24 -2.45 2.99
N VAL A 35 -4.67 -2.93 4.09
CA VAL A 35 -4.22 -4.32 4.25
C VAL A 35 -4.80 -4.89 5.53
N ASP A 36 -5.71 -5.85 5.38
CA ASP A 36 -6.37 -6.60 6.45
C ASP A 36 -7.00 -5.66 7.50
N GLY A 37 -7.68 -4.61 7.03
CA GLY A 37 -8.28 -3.58 7.87
C GLY A 37 -7.30 -2.59 8.48
N THR A 38 -6.04 -2.55 8.03
CA THR A 38 -5.03 -1.59 8.52
C THR A 38 -4.53 -0.67 7.41
N ILE A 39 -4.30 0.60 7.73
CA ILE A 39 -3.63 1.53 6.80
C ILE A 39 -2.13 1.30 6.87
N GLN A 40 -1.55 0.95 5.74
CA GLN A 40 -0.10 0.77 5.57
C GLN A 40 0.47 1.90 4.74
N VAL A 41 1.55 2.51 5.24
CA VAL A 41 2.33 3.46 4.45
C VAL A 41 3.31 2.66 3.61
N VAL A 42 3.26 2.83 2.30
CA VAL A 42 4.19 2.19 1.38
C VAL A 42 5.39 3.12 1.18
N PRO A 43 6.61 2.68 1.50
CA PRO A 43 7.80 3.49 1.26
C PRO A 43 8.02 3.67 -0.25
N THR A 44 8.11 4.92 -0.68
CA THR A 44 8.39 5.31 -2.06
C THR A 44 9.72 6.05 -2.13
N GLY A 45 10.59 5.68 -3.07
CA GLY A 45 11.90 6.33 -3.25
C GLY A 45 12.40 6.27 -4.69
N ALA A 46 13.33 7.15 -5.07
CA ALA A 46 13.82 7.28 -6.45
C ALA A 46 14.36 5.97 -7.05
N ARG A 47 15.03 5.16 -6.23
CA ARG A 47 15.51 3.83 -6.65
C ARG A 47 14.35 2.89 -6.97
N HIS A 48 13.29 2.90 -6.17
CA HIS A 48 12.07 2.10 -6.41
C HIS A 48 11.40 2.53 -7.72
N GLY A 49 11.20 3.83 -7.94
CA GLY A 49 10.66 4.35 -9.20
C GLY A 49 11.50 3.97 -10.42
N THR A 50 12.83 4.03 -10.32
CA THR A 50 13.74 3.61 -11.41
C THR A 50 13.59 2.12 -11.74
N ILE A 51 13.41 1.27 -10.72
CA ILE A 51 13.20 -0.17 -10.91
C ILE A 51 11.83 -0.43 -11.55
N GLY A 52 10.76 0.19 -11.04
CA GLY A 52 9.40 0.08 -11.59
C GLY A 52 9.34 0.51 -13.06
N PHE A 53 9.97 1.64 -13.41
CA PHE A 53 10.04 2.12 -14.79
C PHE A 53 10.77 1.13 -15.72
N ARG A 54 11.89 0.57 -15.26
CA ARG A 54 12.63 -0.45 -16.04
C ARG A 54 11.84 -1.74 -16.20
N LEU A 55 11.08 -2.14 -15.18
CA LEU A 55 10.20 -3.30 -15.24
C LEU A 55 9.09 -3.08 -16.27
N ALA A 56 8.37 -1.95 -16.18
CA ALA A 56 7.33 -1.57 -17.13
C ALA A 56 7.85 -1.57 -18.59
N ASN A 57 9.02 -0.98 -18.85
CA ASN A 57 9.63 -0.97 -20.19
C ASN A 57 9.97 -2.37 -20.74
N LYS A 58 10.25 -3.34 -19.86
CA LYS A 58 10.53 -4.72 -20.29
C LYS A 58 9.26 -5.51 -20.55
N VAL A 59 8.17 -5.20 -19.85
CA VAL A 59 6.89 -5.89 -19.97
C VAL A 59 6.03 -5.30 -21.09
N SER A 60 6.08 -3.97 -21.27
CA SER A 60 5.27 -3.22 -22.21
C SER A 60 5.22 -3.78 -23.64
N PRO A 61 6.33 -4.25 -24.26
CA PRO A 61 6.28 -4.84 -25.60
C PRO A 61 5.43 -6.13 -25.72
N PHE A 62 5.12 -6.78 -24.60
CA PHE A 62 4.30 -7.99 -24.54
C PHE A 62 2.84 -7.69 -24.17
N ILE A 63 2.52 -6.45 -23.81
CA ILE A 63 1.16 -6.01 -23.53
C ILE A 63 0.49 -5.77 -24.89
N THR A 64 -0.47 -6.64 -25.23
CA THR A 64 -1.32 -6.45 -26.41
C THR A 64 -2.49 -5.53 -26.11
N ASP A 65 -3.21 -5.09 -27.13
CA ASP A 65 -4.44 -4.26 -27.01
C ASP A 65 -5.56 -4.90 -26.16
N ARG A 66 -5.36 -6.13 -25.67
CA ARG A 66 -6.27 -6.81 -24.74
C ARG A 66 -6.03 -6.48 -23.27
N TYR A 67 -4.92 -5.81 -22.93
CA TYR A 67 -4.50 -5.55 -21.55
C TYR A 67 -4.12 -4.09 -21.38
N GLU A 68 -4.31 -3.58 -20.16
CA GLU A 68 -3.93 -2.21 -19.78
C GLU A 68 -2.85 -2.29 -18.69
N GLY A 69 -1.75 -1.59 -18.91
CA GLY A 69 -0.66 -1.50 -17.92
C GLY A 69 -0.88 -0.35 -16.95
N PHE A 70 -0.75 -0.59 -15.65
CA PHE A 70 -0.83 0.42 -14.59
C PHE A 70 0.45 0.49 -13.77
N ASP A 71 0.87 1.70 -13.45
CA ASP A 71 2.05 1.96 -12.62
C ASP A 71 1.76 1.84 -11.11
N SER A 72 2.77 2.16 -10.30
CA SER A 72 2.72 2.04 -8.85
C SER A 72 1.84 3.07 -8.13
N SER A 73 1.10 3.92 -8.85
CA SER A 73 0.18 4.89 -8.26
C SER A 73 -1.28 4.41 -8.25
N THR A 74 -1.60 3.37 -9.02
CA THR A 74 -2.99 2.90 -9.17
C THR A 74 -3.37 1.96 -8.03
N GLY A 75 -4.50 2.21 -7.37
CA GLY A 75 -5.06 1.35 -6.33
C GLY A 75 -6.14 0.40 -6.87
N PHE A 76 -6.09 -0.86 -6.45
CA PHE A 76 -7.00 -1.92 -6.86
C PHE A 76 -7.72 -2.52 -5.67
N ARG A 77 -9.04 -2.71 -5.80
CA ARG A 77 -9.85 -3.47 -4.83
C ARG A 77 -9.62 -4.96 -5.05
N MET A 78 -9.22 -5.65 -3.99
CA MET A 78 -8.98 -7.09 -3.99
C MET A 78 -10.20 -7.84 -3.45
N VAL A 79 -10.38 -9.11 -3.82
CA VAL A 79 -11.50 -9.96 -3.37
C VAL A 79 -11.64 -10.02 -1.84
N GLY A 80 -10.53 -9.89 -1.10
CA GLY A 80 -10.51 -9.88 0.37
C GLY A 80 -10.80 -8.53 1.03
N GLY A 81 -11.21 -7.49 0.27
CA GLY A 81 -11.46 -6.15 0.80
C GLY A 81 -10.20 -5.29 0.96
N ASN A 82 -9.02 -5.84 0.69
CA ASN A 82 -7.77 -5.07 0.64
C ASN A 82 -7.79 -4.11 -0.55
N ILE A 83 -7.14 -2.96 -0.38
CA ILE A 83 -6.87 -2.02 -1.46
C ILE A 83 -5.36 -1.89 -1.59
N ARG A 84 -4.83 -2.41 -2.69
CA ARG A 84 -3.39 -2.52 -2.94
C ARG A 84 -3.01 -1.73 -4.18
N SER A 85 -1.81 -1.19 -4.18
CA SER A 85 -1.24 -0.48 -5.31
C SER A 85 0.11 -1.13 -5.64
N PRO A 86 0.11 -2.19 -6.46
CA PRO A 86 1.32 -2.93 -6.81
C PRO A 86 2.26 -2.08 -7.69
N ASP A 87 3.52 -2.48 -7.79
CA ASP A 87 4.53 -1.72 -8.57
C ASP A 87 4.29 -1.71 -10.08
N LEU A 88 3.58 -2.73 -10.59
CA LEU A 88 3.10 -2.86 -11.96
C LEU A 88 1.86 -3.78 -11.95
N SER A 89 0.85 -3.46 -12.76
CA SER A 89 -0.32 -4.31 -13.04
C SER A 89 -0.64 -4.35 -14.52
N LEU A 90 -1.31 -5.43 -14.96
CA LEU A 90 -1.68 -5.75 -16.34
C LEU A 90 -3.15 -6.22 -16.41
#